data_AF-A0A831JXJ6-F1
#
_entry.id   AF-A0A831JXJ6-F1
#
_cell.length_a   1.000
_cell.length_b   1.000
_cell.length_c   1.000
_cell.angle_alpha   90.00
_cell.angle_beta   90.00
_cell.angle_gamma   90.00
#
_symmetry.space_group_name_H-M   'P 1'
#
loop_
_entity.id
_entity.type
_entity.pdbx_description
1 polymer ?
#
loop_
_entity_poly.entity_id
_entity_poly.type
_entity_poly.pdbx_seq_one_letter_code
_entity_poly.pdbx_strand_id
1 'polypeptide(L)' 'MKVKCVLTMEDLTVNDNLIDQVVFDWESDVNQDEILELSHKWITSKNFLTKRMEGLTRVGESSLTIEPLEEEQDANY' A
#
# COMPACT_ATOMS: atom_id res chain seq x y z
N MET A 1 8.82 -10.91 -9.55
CA MET A 1 8.08 -11.85 -8.68
C MET A 1 6.78 -11.18 -8.35
N LYS A 2 5.68 -11.94 -8.34
CA LYS A 2 4.40 -11.35 -7.99
C LYS A 2 4.35 -11.15 -6.48
N VAL A 3 3.93 -9.97 -6.07
CA VAL A 3 3.66 -9.67 -4.66
C VAL A 3 2.29 -9.04 -4.54
N LYS A 4 1.65 -9.36 -3.43
CA LYS A 4 0.42 -8.74 -2.99
C LYS A 4 0.77 -7.64 -2.01
N CYS A 5 0.33 -6.44 -2.31
CA CYS A 5 0.47 -5.28 -1.44
C CYS A 5 -0.91 -4.92 -0.88
N VAL A 6 -0.99 -4.82 0.44
CA VAL A 6 -2.17 -4.36 1.16
C VAL A 6 -1.79 -3.13 1.95
N LEU A 7 -2.31 -1.98 1.55
CA LEU A 7 -2.18 -0.72 2.28
C LEU A 7 -3.47 -0.44 3.03
N THR A 8 -3.38 -0.41 4.35
CA THR A 8 -4.46 0.02 5.23
C THR A 8 -4.14 1.38 5.79
N MET A 9 -5.09 2.31 5.72
CA MET A 9 -4.98 3.64 6.31
C MET A 9 -6.21 3.94 7.15
N GLU A 10 -6.00 4.62 8.26
CA GLU A 10 -7.02 4.95 9.25
C GLU A 10 -6.98 6.44 9.58
N ASP A 11 -8.12 6.99 10.03
CA ASP A 11 -8.27 8.42 10.36
C ASP A 11 -7.86 9.32 9.19
N LEU A 12 -8.45 9.10 8.01
CA LEU A 12 -8.18 9.93 6.84
C LEU A 12 -9.12 11.13 6.78
N THR A 13 -8.60 12.26 6.33
CA THR A 13 -9.43 13.42 5.94
C THR A 13 -9.22 13.70 4.47
N VAL A 14 -10.28 13.54 3.67
CA VAL A 14 -10.27 13.75 2.22
C VAL A 14 -11.36 14.74 1.84
N ASN A 15 -10.99 15.90 1.27
CA ASN A 15 -11.93 16.96 0.90
C ASN A 15 -12.88 17.33 2.06
N ASP A 16 -12.32 17.52 3.26
CA ASP A 16 -13.05 17.78 4.52
C ASP A 16 -14.01 16.65 4.97
N ASN A 17 -13.99 15.50 4.30
CA ASN A 17 -14.71 14.30 4.74
C ASN A 17 -13.79 13.40 5.54
N LEU A 18 -14.27 12.99 6.71
CA LEU A 18 -13.60 11.99 7.53
C LEU A 18 -13.90 10.61 6.96
N ILE A 19 -12.85 9.86 6.68
CA ILE A 19 -12.91 8.46 6.28
C ILE A 19 -12.24 7.65 7.38
N ASP A 20 -13.02 6.75 7.98
CA ASP A 20 -12.59 5.91 9.08
C ASP A 20 -11.40 5.02 8.67
N GLN A 21 -11.57 4.30 7.55
CA GLN A 21 -10.55 3.40 7.02
C GLN A 21 -10.61 3.31 5.49
N VAL A 22 -9.43 3.21 4.86
CA VAL A 22 -9.28 2.85 3.45
C VAL A 22 -8.28 1.71 3.33
N VAL A 23 -8.66 0.67 2.59
CA VAL A 23 -7.79 -0.47 2.27
C VAL A 23 -7.57 -0.51 0.76
N PHE A 24 -6.31 -0.46 0.33
CA PHE A 24 -5.89 -0.69 -1.04
C PHE A 24 -5.24 -2.06 -1.14
N ASP A 25 -5.80 -2.91 -1.99
CA ASP A 25 -5.27 -4.23 -2.32
C ASP A 25 -4.86 -4.19 -3.81
N TRP A 26 -3.57 -4.43 -4.09
CA TRP A 26 -3.09 -4.55 -5.46
C TRP A 26 -1.96 -5.58 -5.57
N GLU A 27 -1.89 -6.19 -6.75
CA GLU A 27 -0.81 -7.10 -7.12
C GLU A 27 0.19 -6.36 -8.01
N SER A 28 1.48 -6.59 -7.76
CA SER A 28 2.55 -5.98 -8.57
C SER A 28 3.60 -7.03 -8.90
N ASP A 29 4.12 -7.01 -10.13
CA ASP A 29 5.33 -7.76 -10.46
C ASP A 29 6.54 -6.86 -10.19
N VAL A 30 7.18 -7.07 -9.03
CA VAL A 30 8.33 -6.29 -8.57
C VAL A 30 9.43 -7.22 -8.05
N ASN A 31 10.67 -6.76 -8.04
CA ASN A 31 11.80 -7.49 -7.45
C ASN A 31 12.00 -7.10 -5.97
N GLN A 32 12.79 -7.89 -5.23
CA GLN A 32 12.93 -7.75 -3.77
C GLN A 32 13.49 -6.38 -3.36
N ASP A 33 14.44 -5.86 -4.13
CA ASP A 33 14.98 -4.50 -3.98
C ASP A 33 13.92 -3.41 -4.20
N GLU A 34 13.02 -3.61 -5.17
CA GLU A 34 11.94 -2.65 -5.44
C GLU A 34 10.88 -2.64 -4.34
N ILE A 35 10.62 -3.78 -3.71
CA ILE A 35 9.75 -3.88 -2.52
C ILE A 35 10.30 -3.04 -1.38
N LEU A 36 11.61 -3.13 -1.14
CA LEU A 36 12.28 -2.38 -0.09
C LEU A 36 12.22 -0.87 -0.36
N GLU A 37 12.47 -0.46 -1.62
CA GLU A 37 12.33 0.93 -2.05
C GLU A 37 10.89 1.46 -1.93
N LEU A 38 9.89 0.66 -2.32
CA LEU A 38 8.48 0.99 -2.18
C LEU A 38 8.10 1.19 -0.71
N SER A 39 8.56 0.29 0.16
CA SER A 39 8.35 0.39 1.60
C SER A 39 8.99 1.64 2.18
N HIS A 40 10.24 1.93 1.82
CA HIS A 40 10.95 3.13 2.24
C HIS A 40 10.27 4.41 1.74
N LYS A 41 9.86 4.46 0.46
CA LYS A 41 9.12 5.59 -0.13
C LYS A 41 7.80 5.82 0.58
N TRP A 42 7.12 4.77 1.01
CA TRP A 42 5.89 4.87 1.76
C TRP A 42 6.11 5.37 3.20
N ILE A 43 7.03 4.77 3.97
CA ILE A 43 7.35 5.17 5.36
C ILE A 43 7.81 6.63 5.42
N THR A 44 8.69 7.03 4.51
CA THR A 44 9.32 8.35 4.54
C THR A 44 8.35 9.44 4.06
N SER A 45 7.25 9.04 3.44
CA SER A 45 6.43 9.95 2.68
C SER A 45 4.95 9.74 3.01
N LYS A 46 4.59 10.11 4.25
CA LYS A 46 3.22 10.59 4.54
C LYS A 46 2.73 11.60 3.49
N ASN A 47 3.66 12.32 2.85
CA ASN A 47 3.43 13.25 1.74
C ASN A 47 3.30 12.60 0.34
N PHE A 48 3.65 11.34 0.14
CA PHE A 48 3.53 10.68 -1.18
C PHE A 48 2.07 10.34 -1.50
N LEU A 49 1.33 9.87 -0.49
CA LEU A 49 -0.10 9.62 -0.61
C LEU A 49 -0.87 10.92 -0.82
N THR A 50 -0.55 11.99 -0.08
CA THR A 50 -1.19 13.31 -0.29
C THR A 50 -0.84 13.92 -1.66
N LYS A 51 0.29 13.56 -2.27
CA LYS A 51 0.65 13.97 -3.64
C LYS A 51 -0.10 13.21 -4.74
N ARG A 52 -0.51 11.96 -4.49
CA ARG A 52 -1.26 11.15 -5.47
C ARG A 52 -2.77 11.19 -5.25
N MET A 53 -3.23 11.35 -4.02
CA MET A 53 -4.64 11.48 -3.68
C MET A 53 -5.00 12.96 -3.56
N GLU A 54 -5.60 13.50 -4.62
CA GLU A 54 -6.13 14.86 -4.59
C GLU A 54 -7.20 14.99 -3.49
N GLY A 55 -6.99 15.97 -2.61
CA GLY A 55 -7.89 16.24 -1.49
C GLY A 55 -7.54 15.55 -0.18
N LEU A 56 -6.54 14.64 -0.15
CA LEU A 56 -6.08 14.04 1.11
C LEU A 56 -5.28 15.05 1.93
N THR A 57 -5.83 15.49 3.05
CA THR A 57 -5.23 16.51 3.95
C THR A 57 -4.61 15.90 5.20
N ARG A 58 -5.07 14.73 5.63
CA ARG A 58 -4.57 14.06 6.85
C ARG A 58 -4.68 12.55 6.74
N VAL A 59 -3.69 11.87 7.33
CA VAL A 59 -3.67 10.42 7.59
C VAL A 59 -3.16 10.24 9.02
N GLY A 60 -3.93 9.54 9.85
CA GLY A 60 -3.51 9.20 11.21
C GLY A 60 -2.47 8.07 11.19
N GLU A 61 -2.97 6.85 11.04
CA GLU A 61 -2.17 5.63 10.98
C GLU A 61 -2.24 5.01 9.59
N SER A 62 -1.13 4.41 9.19
CA SER A 62 -1.02 3.72 7.92
C SER A 62 -0.15 2.49 8.13
N SER A 63 -0.55 1.37 7.54
CA SER A 63 0.17 0.11 7.53
C SER A 63 0.27 -0.41 6.10
N LEU A 64 1.48 -0.79 5.66
CA LEU A 64 1.70 -1.43 4.37
C LEU A 64 2.19 -2.85 4.63
N THR A 65 1.41 -3.82 4.17
CA THR A 65 1.74 -5.24 4.19
C THR A 65 2.11 -5.66 2.77
N ILE A 66 3.23 -6.36 2.63
CA ILE A 66 3.70 -6.87 1.34
C ILE A 66 3.96 -8.35 1.52
N GLU A 67 3.24 -9.16 0.76
CA GLU A 67 3.34 -10.62 0.81
C GLU A 67 3.77 -11.11 -0.58
N PRO A 68 4.83 -11.95 -0.67
CA PRO A 68 5.13 -12.60 -1.92
C PRO A 68 3.96 -13.51 -2.29
N LEU A 69 3.45 -13.35 -3.51
CA LEU A 69 2.57 -14.35 -4.09
C LEU A 69 3.52 -15.44 -4.57
N GLU A 70 3.73 -16.46 -3.73
CA GLU A 70 4.31 -17.70 -4.21
C GLU A 70 3.48 -18.11 -5.43
N GLU A 71 4.15 -18.27 -6.58
CA GLU A 71 3.53 -18.96 -7.69
C GLU A 71 3.10 -20.30 -7.10
N GLU A 72 1.79 -20.50 -6.95
CA GLU A 72 1.22 -21.80 -6.69
C GLU A 72 1.77 -22.68 -7.80
N GLN A 73 2.88 -23.37 -7.51
CA GLN A 73 3.30 -24.51 -8.28
C GLN A 73 2.13 -25.45 -8.14
N ASP A 74 1.25 -25.41 -9.14
CA ASP A 74 0.20 -26.36 -9.42
C ASP A 74 0.78 -27.74 -9.13
N ALA A 75 0.56 -28.20 -7.90
CA ALA A 75 0.82 -29.55 -7.47
C ALA A 75 -0.32 -30.41 -8.04
N ASN A 76 -0.41 -30.45 -9.37
CA ASN A 76 -1.29 -31.33 -10.10
C ASN A 76 -0.47 -32.51 -10.63
N TYR A 77 -0.38 -33.50 -9.74
CA TYR A 77 -0.47 -34.95 -9.92
C TYR A 77 0.09 -35.60 -11.20
#